data_AF-E4YJP8-F1
#
_entry.id   AF-E4YJP8-F1
#
_cell.length_a   1.000
_cell.length_b   1.000
_cell.length_c   1.000
_cell.angle_alpha   90.00
_cell.angle_beta   90.00
_cell.angle_gamma   90.00
#
_symmetry.space_group_name_H-M   'P 1'
#
loop_
_entity.id
_entity.type
_entity.pdbx_description
1 polymer ?
#
loop_
_entity_poly.entity_id
_entity_poly.type
_entity_poly.pdbx_seq_one_letter_code
_entity_poly.pdbx_strand_id
1 'polypeptide(L)'
;MNARHPFSRLVSAWRDKFPKDRKTGGETYWFRKYGKFISAKFEQDYYEKPDEYYISFPAFADYVAWIGNRARFDHHWKTFNYHCRPCQLRFDFITKAETSSQDSKFIINQANISHIPHIQLPEMYDSSPLHSHPPEDYFIQVSHVTVERLHHAYREDFRLFGYSTSSFEKAAQGRVPEIFTQRKRRAISFADEKYHSYLLRKVFAEHQRSHRLLL
;
A
#
# COMPACT_ATOMS: atom_id res chain seq x y z
N MET A 1 -0.60 17.07 1.73
CA MET A 1 -0.57 15.59 1.91
C MET A 1 0.34 14.99 0.85
N ASN A 2 1.18 14.00 1.19
CA ASN A 2 1.97 13.25 0.21
C ASN A 2 1.39 11.85 0.03
N ALA A 3 1.04 11.50 -1.20
CA ALA A 3 0.53 10.19 -1.60
C ALA A 3 1.59 9.41 -2.39
N ARG A 4 1.48 8.09 -2.41
CA ARG A 4 2.31 7.20 -3.23
C ARG A 4 1.44 6.14 -3.85
N HIS A 5 1.82 5.65 -5.03
CA HIS A 5 1.11 4.56 -5.67
C HIS A 5 0.96 3.38 -4.69
N PRO A 6 -0.26 2.86 -4.44
CA PRO A 6 -0.49 1.86 -3.40
C PRO A 6 0.40 0.62 -3.52
N PHE A 7 0.66 0.16 -4.75
CA PHE A 7 1.53 -1.00 -5.00
C PHE A 7 3.02 -0.68 -4.84
N SER A 8 3.47 0.50 -5.24
CA SER A 8 4.87 0.94 -5.01
C SER A 8 5.18 1.05 -3.51
N ARG A 9 4.16 1.40 -2.72
CA ARG A 9 4.25 1.37 -1.26
C ARG A 9 4.36 -0.05 -0.69
N LEU A 10 3.69 -1.04 -1.29
CA LEU A 10 3.87 -2.45 -0.90
C LEU A 10 5.30 -2.93 -1.16
N VAL A 11 5.86 -2.60 -2.34
CA VAL A 11 7.27 -2.89 -2.65
C VAL A 11 8.18 -2.26 -1.60
N SER A 12 7.97 -0.98 -1.30
CA SER A 12 8.77 -0.26 -0.31
C SER A 12 8.66 -0.88 1.09
N ALA A 13 7.45 -1.28 1.51
CA ALA A 13 7.23 -1.93 2.79
C ALA A 13 7.94 -3.29 2.85
N TRP A 14 7.86 -4.11 1.80
CA TRP A 14 8.56 -5.39 1.75
C TRP A 14 10.08 -5.21 1.85
N ARG A 15 10.62 -4.28 1.06
CA ARG A 15 12.06 -3.99 1.02
C ARG A 15 12.61 -3.43 2.33
N ASP A 16 11.81 -2.70 3.08
CA ASP A 16 12.20 -2.15 4.38
C ASP A 16 12.08 -3.18 5.51
N LYS A 17 11.03 -4.01 5.48
CA LYS A 17 10.69 -4.88 6.63
C LYS A 17 11.31 -6.27 6.58
N PHE A 18 11.54 -6.84 5.40
CA PHE A 18 12.01 -8.22 5.25
C PHE A 18 13.48 -8.44 4.82
N PRO A 19 14.39 -7.46 4.80
CA PRO A 19 15.82 -7.76 4.71
C PRO A 19 16.29 -8.66 5.87
N LYS A 20 17.26 -9.52 5.59
CA LYS A 20 18.02 -10.27 6.60
C LYS A 20 18.99 -9.33 7.31
N ASP A 21 19.09 -9.48 8.64
CA ASP A 21 20.12 -8.77 9.38
C ASP A 21 21.48 -9.41 9.10
N ARG A 22 22.23 -8.80 8.17
CA ARG A 22 23.57 -9.25 7.78
C ARG A 22 24.63 -9.01 8.87
N LYS A 23 24.36 -8.16 9.87
CA LYS A 23 25.32 -7.85 10.94
C LYS A 23 25.22 -8.84 12.09
N THR A 24 24.01 -9.19 12.51
CA THR A 24 23.79 -10.08 13.67
C THR A 24 23.45 -11.51 13.28
N GLY A 25 23.02 -11.75 12.03
CA GLY A 25 22.51 -13.05 11.57
C GLY A 25 21.19 -13.48 12.24
N GLY A 26 20.65 -12.66 13.15
CA GLY A 26 19.46 -12.96 13.93
C GLY A 26 18.15 -12.61 13.20
N GLU A 27 17.05 -13.18 13.68
CA GLU A 27 15.72 -12.87 13.14
C GLU A 27 15.29 -11.44 13.48
N THR A 28 14.94 -10.67 12.45
CA THR A 28 14.38 -9.32 12.64
C THR A 28 13.00 -9.38 13.29
N TYR A 29 12.59 -8.27 13.93
CA TYR A 29 11.25 -8.13 14.51
C TYR A 29 10.14 -8.44 13.50
N TRP A 30 10.26 -7.92 12.28
CA TRP A 30 9.28 -8.08 11.21
C TRP A 30 9.21 -9.51 10.69
N PHE A 31 10.37 -10.16 10.56
CA PHE A 31 10.41 -11.56 10.20
C PHE A 31 9.73 -12.43 11.27
N ARG A 32 10.02 -12.21 12.55
CA ARG A 32 9.37 -12.94 13.65
C ARG A 32 7.86 -12.69 13.72
N LYS A 33 7.42 -11.44 13.53
CA LYS A 33 6.02 -11.06 13.67
C LYS A 33 5.14 -11.48 12.49
N TYR A 34 5.65 -11.38 11.27
CA TYR A 34 4.88 -11.65 10.05
C TYR A 34 5.59 -12.62 9.11
N GLY A 35 6.90 -12.43 8.92
CA GLY A 35 7.67 -13.16 7.90
C GLY A 35 7.66 -14.68 8.06
N LYS A 36 7.67 -15.21 9.29
CA LYS A 36 7.52 -16.67 9.53
C LYS A 36 6.21 -17.22 9.01
N PHE A 37 5.11 -16.52 9.27
CA PHE A 37 3.79 -16.94 8.79
C PHE A 37 3.70 -16.82 7.27
N ILE A 38 4.22 -15.71 6.71
CA ILE A 38 4.25 -15.50 5.27
C ILE A 38 5.06 -16.60 4.59
N SER A 39 6.28 -16.84 5.08
CA SER A 39 7.18 -17.89 4.59
C SER A 39 6.51 -19.26 4.62
N ALA A 40 5.83 -19.61 5.71
CA ALA A 40 5.21 -20.93 5.86
C ALA A 40 3.91 -21.14 5.05
N LYS A 41 3.22 -20.07 4.64
CA LYS A 41 1.86 -20.16 4.05
C LYS A 41 1.74 -19.62 2.63
N PHE A 42 2.65 -18.75 2.21
CA PHE A 42 2.57 -18.03 0.94
C PHE A 42 3.82 -18.18 0.09
N GLU A 43 4.98 -18.50 0.68
CA GLU A 43 6.17 -18.80 -0.11
C GLU A 43 5.96 -20.04 -0.98
N GLN A 44 6.48 -19.98 -2.20
CA GLN A 44 6.39 -21.06 -3.18
C GLN A 44 7.77 -21.30 -3.78
N ASP A 45 8.07 -22.54 -4.13
CA ASP A 45 9.39 -22.93 -4.66
C ASP A 45 9.74 -22.23 -5.98
N TYR A 46 8.72 -21.76 -6.73
CA TYR A 46 8.90 -21.03 -7.98
C TYR A 46 9.00 -19.50 -7.80
N TYR A 47 8.86 -18.97 -6.58
CA TYR A 47 9.08 -17.55 -6.34
C TYR A 47 10.58 -17.24 -6.22
N GLU A 48 11.01 -16.23 -6.95
CA GLU A 48 12.33 -15.65 -6.82
C GLU A 48 12.42 -14.90 -5.50
N LYS A 49 13.26 -15.42 -4.62
CA LYS A 49 13.54 -14.84 -3.31
C LYS A 49 15.03 -14.51 -3.21
N PRO A 50 15.42 -13.24 -3.39
CA PRO A 50 16.82 -12.85 -3.26
C PRO A 50 17.36 -13.20 -1.87
N ASP A 51 18.65 -13.58 -1.81
CA ASP A 51 19.26 -14.12 -0.60
C ASP A 51 19.28 -13.13 0.56
N GLU A 52 19.24 -11.84 0.27
CA GLU A 52 19.18 -10.78 1.26
C GLU A 52 17.82 -10.60 1.93
N TYR A 53 16.76 -11.27 1.46
CA TYR A 53 15.42 -11.19 2.05
C TYR A 53 14.99 -12.51 2.70
N TYR A 54 14.20 -12.41 3.76
CA TYR A 54 13.62 -13.59 4.41
C TYR A 54 12.46 -14.21 3.63
N ILE A 55 11.72 -13.42 2.86
CA ILE A 55 10.56 -13.84 2.08
C ILE A 55 10.59 -13.18 0.70
N SER A 56 10.01 -13.83 -0.31
CA SER A 56 9.86 -13.24 -1.64
C SER A 56 8.82 -12.12 -1.63
N PHE A 57 8.90 -11.21 -2.61
CA PHE A 57 7.86 -10.19 -2.78
C PHE A 57 6.50 -10.80 -3.19
N PRO A 58 6.41 -11.78 -4.12
CA PRO A 58 5.13 -12.41 -4.45
C PRO A 58 4.43 -13.03 -3.23
N ALA A 59 5.17 -13.72 -2.36
CA ALA A 59 4.61 -14.28 -1.12
C ALA A 59 4.04 -13.19 -0.20
N PHE A 60 4.74 -12.05 -0.08
CA PHE A 60 4.24 -10.89 0.65
C PHE A 60 2.99 -10.29 0.00
N ALA A 61 2.97 -10.13 -1.32
CA ALA A 61 1.84 -9.61 -2.07
C ALA A 61 0.59 -10.50 -1.91
N ASP A 62 0.76 -11.82 -1.99
CA ASP A 62 -0.31 -12.80 -1.78
C ASP A 62 -0.85 -12.74 -0.35
N TYR A 63 0.04 -12.61 0.64
CA TYR A 63 -0.37 -12.41 2.03
C TYR A 63 -1.23 -11.15 2.19
N VAL A 64 -0.78 -10.01 1.64
CA VAL A 64 -1.53 -8.74 1.72
C VAL A 64 -2.87 -8.84 0.99
N ALA A 65 -2.91 -9.51 -0.17
CA ALA A 65 -4.13 -9.77 -0.92
C ALA A 65 -5.10 -10.70 -0.17
N TRP A 66 -4.58 -11.68 0.56
CA TRP A 66 -5.36 -12.62 1.36
C TRP A 66 -5.98 -11.96 2.59
N ILE A 67 -5.24 -11.11 3.30
CA ILE A 67 -5.77 -10.38 4.46
C ILE A 67 -6.75 -9.27 4.06
N GLY A 68 -6.55 -8.64 2.91
CA GLY A 68 -7.32 -7.49 2.43
C GLY A 68 -7.25 -6.29 3.38
N ASN A 69 -8.29 -5.45 3.38
CA ASN A 69 -8.34 -4.22 4.18
C ASN A 69 -8.92 -4.43 5.61
N ARG A 70 -8.79 -5.62 6.20
CA ARG A 70 -9.37 -5.91 7.52
C ARG A 70 -8.69 -5.10 8.61
N ALA A 71 -9.46 -4.65 9.61
CA ALA A 71 -9.05 -3.65 10.61
C ALA A 71 -7.78 -3.99 11.42
N ARG A 72 -7.45 -5.28 11.64
CA ARG A 72 -6.42 -5.73 12.61
C ARG A 72 -4.99 -5.92 12.08
N PHE A 73 -4.61 -5.32 10.95
CA PHE A 73 -3.30 -5.52 10.32
C PHE A 73 -2.37 -4.31 10.41
N ASP A 74 -1.07 -4.54 10.18
CA ASP A 74 -0.02 -3.54 10.37
C ASP A 74 -0.23 -2.29 9.54
N HIS A 75 0.02 -1.14 10.16
CA HIS A 75 -0.26 0.16 9.56
C HIS A 75 0.61 0.44 8.32
N HIS A 76 1.76 -0.22 8.16
CA HIS A 76 2.66 -0.04 7.02
C HIS A 76 2.06 -0.48 5.67
N TRP A 77 1.09 -1.39 5.67
CA TRP A 77 0.33 -1.80 4.48
C TRP A 77 -1.17 -1.60 4.69
N LYS A 78 -1.54 -0.50 5.37
CA LYS A 78 -2.94 -0.02 5.49
C LYS A 78 -3.23 1.10 4.53
N THR A 79 -4.46 1.24 4.04
CA THR A 79 -4.81 2.31 3.10
C THR A 79 -4.51 3.72 3.65
N PHE A 80 -4.28 4.70 2.78
CA PHE A 80 -4.20 6.11 3.19
C PHE A 80 -5.48 6.57 3.88
N ASN A 81 -6.63 6.07 3.42
CA ASN A 81 -7.90 6.34 4.05
C ASN A 81 -7.94 5.91 5.54
N TYR A 82 -7.25 4.82 5.90
CA TYR A 82 -7.13 4.39 7.29
C TYR A 82 -6.34 5.39 8.15
N HIS A 83 -5.24 5.93 7.60
CA HIS A 83 -4.28 6.76 8.36
C HIS A 83 -4.76 8.19 8.57
N CYS A 84 -5.14 8.87 7.49
CA CYS A 84 -5.32 10.32 7.53
C CYS A 84 -6.76 10.76 7.27
N ARG A 85 -7.67 9.81 6.98
CA ARG A 85 -9.06 10.08 6.57
C ARG A 85 -9.14 11.34 5.71
N PRO A 86 -8.43 11.37 4.57
CA PRO A 86 -8.08 12.58 3.85
C PRO A 86 -9.30 13.42 3.44
N CYS A 87 -10.47 12.81 3.26
CA CYS A 87 -11.73 13.52 3.00
C CYS A 87 -12.22 14.40 4.16
N GLN A 88 -11.69 14.24 5.37
CA GLN A 88 -12.04 15.02 6.56
C GLN A 88 -11.12 16.22 6.78
N LEU A 89 -10.09 16.39 5.94
CA LEU A 89 -9.10 17.46 6.05
C LEU A 89 -9.11 18.30 4.77
N ARG A 90 -8.85 19.60 4.91
CA ARG A 90 -8.62 20.49 3.77
C ARG A 90 -7.11 20.57 3.54
N PHE A 91 -6.68 20.19 2.35
CA PHE A 91 -5.29 20.28 1.95
C PHE A 91 -5.14 21.31 0.84
N ASP A 92 -4.17 22.21 0.97
CA ASP A 92 -3.80 23.14 -0.09
C ASP A 92 -3.07 22.41 -1.24
N PHE A 93 -2.30 21.38 -0.90
CA PHE A 93 -1.56 20.56 -1.86
C PHE A 93 -1.67 19.07 -1.57
N ILE A 94 -1.90 18.29 -2.62
CA ILE A 94 -1.73 16.83 -2.64
C ILE A 94 -0.57 16.53 -3.59
N THR A 95 0.53 16.04 -3.04
CA THR A 95 1.75 15.71 -3.78
C THR A 95 1.87 14.20 -3.98
N LYS A 96 2.64 13.79 -4.98
CA LYS A 96 2.92 12.39 -5.27
C LYS A 96 4.39 12.12 -5.00
N ALA A 97 4.69 11.00 -4.34
CA ALA A 97 6.07 10.58 -4.10
C ALA A 97 6.83 10.44 -5.43
N GLU A 98 6.15 10.02 -6.49
CA GLU A 98 6.71 9.87 -7.85
C GLU A 98 7.17 11.21 -8.47
N THR A 99 6.59 12.34 -8.05
CA THR A 99 6.89 13.70 -8.56
C THR A 99 7.45 14.60 -7.47
N SER A 100 7.96 14.02 -6.37
CA SER A 100 8.31 14.77 -5.15
C SER A 100 9.24 15.96 -5.40
N SER A 101 10.24 15.83 -6.28
CA SER A 101 11.18 16.92 -6.56
C SER A 101 10.53 18.08 -7.31
N GLN A 102 9.57 17.79 -8.18
CA GLN A 102 8.80 18.81 -8.91
C GLN A 102 7.80 19.47 -7.96
N ASP A 103 7.10 18.67 -7.16
CA ASP A 103 6.13 19.11 -6.16
C ASP A 103 6.79 19.99 -5.09
N SER A 104 7.99 19.63 -4.62
CA SER A 104 8.77 20.41 -3.66
C SER A 104 9.08 21.81 -4.19
N LYS A 105 9.58 21.91 -5.42
CA LYS A 105 9.88 23.20 -6.07
C LYS A 105 8.60 24.04 -6.25
N PHE A 106 7.51 23.41 -6.68
CA PHE A 106 6.22 24.08 -6.84
C PHE A 106 5.71 24.64 -5.51
N ILE A 107 5.74 23.86 -4.43
CA ILE A 107 5.27 24.29 -3.11
C ILE A 107 6.13 25.43 -2.56
N ILE A 108 7.46 25.34 -2.66
CA ILE A 108 8.38 26.38 -2.18
C ILE A 108 8.07 27.72 -2.86
N ASN A 109 7.84 27.70 -4.18
CA ASN A 109 7.47 28.88 -4.95
C ASN A 109 6.08 29.40 -4.57
N GLN A 110 5.08 28.52 -4.47
CA GLN A 110 3.70 28.90 -4.16
C GLN A 110 3.56 29.45 -2.73
N ALA A 111 4.36 28.96 -1.79
CA ALA A 111 4.43 29.47 -0.43
C ALA A 111 5.25 30.77 -0.31
N ASN A 112 5.87 31.24 -1.40
CA ASN A 112 6.74 32.43 -1.43
C ASN A 112 7.91 32.36 -0.44
N ILE A 113 8.46 31.17 -0.22
CA ILE A 113 9.56 30.93 0.73
C ILE A 113 10.90 30.61 0.05
N SER A 114 11.00 30.79 -1.28
CA SER A 114 12.23 30.56 -2.04
C SER A 114 13.41 31.45 -1.61
N HIS A 115 13.13 32.51 -0.85
CA HIS A 115 14.14 33.42 -0.29
C HIS A 115 14.87 32.83 0.94
N ILE A 116 14.35 31.77 1.55
CA ILE A 116 14.96 31.12 2.70
C ILE A 116 16.19 30.32 2.22
N PRO A 117 17.40 30.61 2.71
CA PRO A 117 18.60 29.89 2.31
C PRO A 117 18.49 28.38 2.61
N HIS A 118 18.94 27.55 1.68
CA HIS A 118 18.94 26.08 1.81
C HIS A 118 17.57 25.43 2.05
N ILE A 119 16.46 26.12 1.72
CA ILE A 119 15.13 25.50 1.83
C ILE A 119 15.01 24.31 0.87
N GLN A 120 14.75 23.14 1.43
CA GLN A 120 14.46 21.92 0.69
C GLN A 120 13.34 21.17 1.42
N LEU A 121 12.30 20.83 0.67
CA LEU A 121 11.29 19.90 1.15
C LEU A 121 11.77 18.47 0.88
N PRO A 122 11.36 17.48 1.71
CA PRO A 122 11.75 16.09 1.51
C PRO A 122 11.37 15.62 0.09
N GLU A 123 12.38 15.25 -0.68
CA GLU A 123 12.21 14.58 -1.96
C GLU A 123 12.26 13.05 -1.76
N MET A 124 11.97 12.28 -2.80
CA MET A 124 12.27 10.85 -2.79
C MET A 124 13.75 10.70 -2.47
N TYR A 125 14.08 9.94 -1.43
CA TYR A 125 15.47 9.71 -1.04
C TYR A 125 16.27 9.18 -2.24
N ASP A 126 17.48 9.69 -2.48
CA ASP A 126 18.35 9.17 -3.53
C ASP A 126 18.64 7.67 -3.37
N SER A 127 18.62 7.19 -2.12
CA SER A 127 18.73 5.77 -1.76
C SER A 127 17.45 4.97 -1.99
N SER A 128 16.37 5.60 -2.44
CA SER A 128 15.11 4.96 -2.78
C SER A 128 15.36 3.96 -3.90
N PRO A 129 15.23 2.66 -3.63
CA PRO A 129 15.57 1.67 -4.63
C PRO A 129 14.62 1.63 -5.83
N LEU A 130 13.50 2.37 -5.77
CA LEU A 130 12.61 2.57 -6.91
C LEU A 130 13.25 3.42 -8.03
N HIS A 131 14.39 4.08 -7.77
CA HIS A 131 15.17 4.72 -8.82
C HIS A 131 15.86 3.69 -9.73
N SER A 132 16.22 2.51 -9.21
CA SER A 132 16.98 1.50 -9.95
C SER A 132 16.10 0.44 -10.60
N HIS A 133 14.94 0.14 -10.03
CA HIS A 133 13.99 -0.83 -10.56
C HIS A 133 12.56 -0.27 -10.48
N PRO A 134 11.83 -0.20 -11.61
CA PRO A 134 10.40 0.06 -11.60
C PRO A 134 9.67 -0.86 -10.63
N PRO A 135 8.73 -0.34 -9.81
CA PRO A 135 7.97 -1.18 -8.88
C PRO A 135 7.19 -2.30 -9.59
N GLU A 136 6.87 -2.16 -10.87
CA GLU A 136 6.27 -3.19 -11.73
C GLU A 136 7.12 -4.47 -11.85
N ASP A 137 8.44 -4.37 -11.82
CA ASP A 137 9.35 -5.53 -11.95
C ASP A 137 9.11 -6.56 -10.83
N TYR A 138 8.75 -6.07 -9.64
CA TYR A 138 8.41 -6.93 -8.51
C TYR A 138 7.12 -7.73 -8.72
N PHE A 139 6.24 -7.28 -9.62
CA PHE A 139 4.96 -7.91 -9.88
C PHE A 139 5.02 -8.99 -10.97
N ILE A 140 6.16 -9.21 -11.63
CA ILE A 140 6.28 -10.20 -12.70
C ILE A 140 5.80 -11.59 -12.26
N GLN A 141 6.18 -12.03 -11.06
CA GLN A 141 5.77 -13.33 -10.50
C GLN A 141 4.49 -13.27 -9.66
N VAL A 142 3.82 -12.12 -9.60
CA VAL A 142 2.53 -11.96 -8.91
C VAL A 142 1.40 -12.32 -9.87
N SER A 143 0.38 -13.03 -9.39
CA SER A 143 -0.76 -13.40 -10.23
C SER A 143 -1.71 -12.23 -10.47
N HIS A 144 -2.40 -12.23 -11.62
CA HIS A 144 -3.48 -11.26 -11.88
C HIS A 144 -4.56 -11.25 -10.78
N VAL A 145 -4.89 -12.42 -10.23
CA VAL A 145 -5.88 -12.55 -9.13
C VAL A 145 -5.38 -11.84 -7.86
N THR A 146 -4.08 -11.93 -7.57
CA THR A 146 -3.46 -11.21 -6.46
C THR A 146 -3.52 -9.71 -6.70
N VAL A 147 -3.16 -9.24 -7.91
CA VAL A 147 -3.25 -7.81 -8.29
C VAL A 147 -4.68 -7.27 -8.15
N GLU A 148 -5.68 -8.00 -8.64
CA GLU A 148 -7.09 -7.62 -8.53
C GLU A 148 -7.53 -7.51 -7.06
N ARG A 149 -7.16 -8.49 -6.22
CA ARG A 149 -7.47 -8.47 -4.79
C ARG A 149 -6.78 -7.33 -4.06
N LEU A 150 -5.52 -7.04 -4.40
CA LEU A 150 -4.82 -5.87 -3.86
C LEU A 150 -5.53 -4.58 -4.30
N HIS A 151 -5.87 -4.45 -5.58
CA HIS A 151 -6.61 -3.29 -6.07
C HIS A 151 -7.92 -3.11 -5.31
N HIS A 152 -8.69 -4.18 -5.10
CA HIS A 152 -9.91 -4.14 -4.29
C HIS A 152 -9.65 -3.67 -2.86
N ALA A 153 -8.58 -4.15 -2.21
CA ALA A 153 -8.20 -3.75 -0.85
C ALA A 153 -7.79 -2.25 -0.77
N TYR A 154 -7.16 -1.71 -1.81
CA TYR A 154 -6.67 -0.33 -1.88
C TYR A 154 -7.54 0.61 -2.73
N ARG A 155 -8.72 0.17 -3.15
CA ARG A 155 -9.55 0.84 -4.17
C ARG A 155 -9.80 2.31 -3.90
N GLU A 156 -10.05 2.66 -2.65
CA GLU A 156 -10.30 4.06 -2.28
C GLU A 156 -9.05 4.93 -2.40
N ASP A 157 -7.85 4.39 -2.14
CA ASP A 157 -6.59 5.11 -2.37
C ASP A 157 -6.35 5.33 -3.87
N PHE A 158 -6.62 4.31 -4.70
CA PHE A 158 -6.51 4.43 -6.16
C PHE A 158 -7.41 5.54 -6.71
N ARG A 159 -8.67 5.57 -6.27
CA ARG A 159 -9.65 6.59 -6.67
C ARG A 159 -9.28 7.97 -6.19
N LEU A 160 -8.93 8.09 -4.91
CA LEU A 160 -8.69 9.39 -4.29
C LEU A 160 -7.49 10.12 -4.91
N PHE A 161 -6.45 9.37 -5.32
CA PHE A 161 -5.21 9.93 -5.84
C PHE A 161 -5.02 9.77 -7.35
N GLY A 162 -6.03 9.25 -8.05
CA GLY A 162 -6.00 9.04 -9.49
C GLY A 162 -4.84 8.14 -9.93
N TYR A 163 -4.66 7.01 -9.25
CA TYR A 163 -3.71 5.97 -9.65
C TYR A 163 -4.40 4.91 -10.52
N SER A 164 -3.60 4.19 -11.31
CA SER A 164 -4.07 3.10 -12.18
C SER A 164 -3.29 1.82 -11.93
N THR A 165 -3.96 0.68 -12.03
CA THR A 165 -3.36 -0.65 -11.92
C THR A 165 -2.77 -1.15 -13.24
N SER A 166 -2.99 -0.46 -14.37
CA SER A 166 -2.75 -1.03 -15.70
C SER A 166 -1.33 -1.49 -15.97
N SER A 167 -0.29 -0.79 -15.47
CA SER A 167 1.10 -1.22 -15.66
C SER A 167 1.40 -2.50 -14.87
N PHE A 168 0.90 -2.58 -13.64
CA PHE A 168 1.03 -3.75 -12.77
C PHE A 168 0.22 -4.94 -13.26
N GLU A 169 -0.98 -4.71 -13.79
CA GLU A 169 -1.78 -5.76 -14.43
C GLU A 169 -1.07 -6.34 -15.65
N LYS A 170 -0.42 -5.52 -16.48
CA LYS A 170 0.38 -6.00 -17.61
C LYS A 170 1.63 -6.78 -17.18
N ALA A 171 2.26 -6.38 -16.06
CA ALA A 171 3.44 -7.04 -15.52
C ALA A 171 3.11 -8.40 -14.89
N ALA A 172 1.93 -8.55 -14.27
CA ALA A 172 1.54 -9.72 -13.49
C ALA A 172 1.42 -10.99 -14.35
N GLN A 173 2.42 -11.87 -14.29
CA GLN A 173 2.48 -13.13 -15.04
C GLN A 173 2.55 -14.36 -14.12
N GLY A 174 2.38 -14.14 -12.82
CA GLY A 174 2.49 -15.18 -11.79
C GLY A 174 1.35 -16.20 -11.80
N ARG A 175 1.63 -17.37 -11.22
CA ARG A 175 0.63 -18.42 -11.00
C ARG A 175 -0.33 -18.03 -9.90
N VAL A 176 -1.62 -18.35 -10.05
CA VAL A 176 -2.62 -18.11 -9.00
C VAL A 176 -2.29 -18.97 -7.78
N PRO A 177 -2.08 -18.38 -6.59
CA PRO A 177 -1.78 -19.13 -5.36
C PRO A 177 -2.89 -20.11 -5.01
N GLU A 178 -2.52 -21.32 -4.56
CA GLU A 178 -3.49 -22.37 -4.20
C GLU A 178 -4.49 -21.92 -3.13
N ILE A 179 -4.05 -21.05 -2.21
CA ILE A 179 -4.92 -20.48 -1.17
C ILE A 179 -6.11 -19.69 -1.75
N PHE A 180 -6.03 -19.25 -3.01
CA PHE A 180 -7.13 -18.59 -3.72
C PHE A 180 -7.97 -19.55 -4.58
N THR A 181 -7.50 -20.76 -4.86
CA THR A 181 -8.21 -21.76 -5.69
C THR A 181 -9.00 -22.78 -4.87
N GLN A 182 -8.67 -22.98 -3.59
CA GLN A 182 -9.38 -23.93 -2.71
C GLN A 182 -10.83 -23.49 -2.44
N ARG A 183 -11.77 -24.09 -3.17
CA ARG A 183 -13.23 -23.88 -3.09
C ARG A 183 -13.91 -24.31 -1.77
N LYS A 184 -13.20 -24.83 -0.76
CA LYS A 184 -13.84 -25.38 0.46
C LYS A 184 -13.55 -24.58 1.73
N ARG A 185 -14.63 -23.95 2.23
CA ARG A 185 -14.91 -23.56 3.62
C ARG A 185 -14.13 -22.38 4.21
N ARG A 186 -14.40 -21.20 3.66
CA ARG A 186 -15.22 -20.19 4.34
C ARG A 186 -15.78 -19.34 3.21
N ALA A 187 -17.10 -19.27 3.09
CA ALA A 187 -17.68 -18.06 2.55
C ALA A 187 -17.03 -16.94 3.38
N ILE A 188 -16.07 -16.22 2.80
CA ILE A 188 -15.73 -14.90 3.27
C ILE A 188 -17.03 -14.16 3.00
N SER A 189 -17.93 -14.16 3.98
CA SER A 189 -19.14 -13.38 3.89
C SER A 189 -18.64 -11.97 3.61
N PHE A 190 -19.08 -11.41 2.49
CA PHE A 190 -19.01 -9.98 2.18
C PHE A 190 -19.84 -9.16 3.18
N ALA A 191 -19.78 -9.50 4.48
CA ALA A 191 -20.42 -8.81 5.59
C ALA A 191 -19.82 -7.40 5.79
N ASP A 192 -18.67 -7.12 5.17
CA ASP A 192 -18.11 -5.77 5.12
C ASP A 192 -18.90 -4.82 4.20
N GLU A 193 -19.69 -5.28 3.23
CA GLU A 193 -20.59 -4.37 2.49
C GLU A 193 -21.68 -3.79 3.39
N LYS A 194 -22.22 -4.58 4.33
CA LYS A 194 -23.19 -4.08 5.31
C LYS A 194 -22.54 -3.17 6.33
N TYR A 195 -21.29 -3.44 6.76
CA TYR A 195 -20.58 -2.56 7.69
C TYR A 195 -20.15 -1.25 7.04
N HIS A 196 -19.70 -1.29 5.78
CA HIS A 196 -19.36 -0.10 5.00
C HIS A 196 -20.62 0.71 4.65
N SER A 197 -21.73 0.06 4.27
CA SER A 197 -23.03 0.72 4.08
C SER A 197 -23.58 1.31 5.39
N TYR A 198 -23.41 0.63 6.53
CA TYR A 198 -23.78 1.14 7.84
C TYR A 198 -22.96 2.38 8.23
N LEU A 199 -21.63 2.33 8.05
CA LEU A 199 -20.76 3.47 8.32
C LEU A 199 -21.07 4.65 7.40
N LEU A 200 -21.28 4.42 6.10
CA LEU A 200 -21.68 5.47 5.17
C LEU A 200 -23.03 6.07 5.56
N ARG A 201 -24.05 5.26 5.87
CA ARG A 201 -25.36 5.75 6.35
C ARG A 201 -25.26 6.54 7.64
N LYS A 202 -24.38 6.14 8.56
CA LYS A 202 -24.16 6.82 9.84
C LYS A 202 -23.45 8.16 9.65
N VAL A 203 -22.44 8.22 8.79
CA VAL A 203 -21.73 9.45 8.41
C VAL A 203 -22.67 10.42 7.67
N PHE A 204 -23.50 9.94 6.74
CA PHE A 204 -24.52 10.78 6.08
C PHE A 204 -25.59 11.29 7.05
N ALA A 205 -26.04 10.47 8.00
CA ALA A 205 -27.03 10.88 9.01
C ALA A 205 -26.47 11.92 10.01
N GLU A 206 -25.20 11.80 10.39
CA GLU A 206 -24.53 12.79 11.25
C GLU A 206 -24.30 14.12 10.51
N HIS A 207 -23.97 14.08 9.22
CA HIS A 207 -23.80 15.27 8.37
C HIS A 207 -25.12 16.02 8.12
N GLN A 208 -26.25 15.30 7.99
CA GLN A 208 -27.58 15.94 7.89
C GLN A 208 -28.08 16.51 9.23
N ARG A 209 -27.66 15.95 10.37
CA ARG A 209 -27.96 16.50 11.70
C ARG A 209 -27.17 17.78 12.00
N SER A 210 -25.90 17.87 11.57
CA SER A 210 -25.11 19.09 11.75
C SER A 210 -25.62 20.27 10.90
N HIS A 211 -26.27 20.01 9.77
CA HIS A 211 -26.87 21.06 8.93
C HIS A 211 -28.24 21.57 9.40
N ARG A 212 -28.92 20.88 10.32
CA ARG A 212 -30.19 21.35 10.94
C ARG A 212 -30.00 22.15 12.23
N LEU A 213 -28.78 22.27 12.74
CA LEU A 213 -28.46 23.05 13.95
C LEU A 213 -27.79 24.40 13.62
N LEU A 214 -27.71 24.77 12.33
CA LEU A 214 -27.12 26.01 11.83
C LEU A 214 -28.08 26.80 10.90
N LEU A 215 -29.37 26.51 10.97
CA LEU A 215 -30.48 27.35 10.48
C LEU A 215 -31.50 27.48 11.61
#